data_AF-A0A8T3TRX5-F1
#
_entry.id   AF-A0A8T3TRX5-F1
#
_cell.length_a   1.000
_cell.length_b   1.000
_cell.length_c   1.000
_cell.angle_alpha   90.00
_cell.angle_beta   90.00
_cell.angle_gamma   90.00
#
_symmetry.space_group_name_H-M   'P 1'
#
loop_
_entity.id
_entity.type
_entity.pdbx_description
1 polymer ?
#
loop_
_entity_poly.entity_id
_entity_poly.type
_entity_poly.pdbx_seq_one_letter_code
_entity_poly.pdbx_strand_id
1 'polypeptide(L)'
;PGRSDPVGADPFVGVVVANEYLDALPVHRLQRVGEVIMEHWVAWQDGWFGTRLAPLSDPAVCRPLSDAGLTLAEGQITDISPAWAAFPDDASRDLERGLLLIIDYAHPASELYGPRRMAGSLLTYRGHQVGGDPFRAVGRQDLTAHVDLSAVERAAEAAGLDALGSTSQAELLVGLGLGDLLNELGSAGGTDPTAYIEARAAVARFLDPRHMGGFRVLGFGRGMDAEPPLRGFSFRLTR
;
A
#
# COMPACT_ATOMS: atom_id res chain seq x y z
N PRO A 1 17.74 -17.32 13.35
CA PRO A 1 17.94 -16.19 14.28
C PRO A 1 16.57 -15.62 14.68
N GLY A 2 16.26 -15.72 15.98
CA GLY A 2 14.99 -15.46 16.67
C GLY A 2 13.89 -14.76 15.88
N ARG A 3 12.83 -15.51 15.57
CA ARG A 3 11.48 -14.95 15.53
C ARG A 3 11.27 -14.40 16.95
N SER A 4 11.31 -13.08 17.13
CA SER A 4 10.79 -12.49 18.36
C SER A 4 9.35 -12.97 18.45
N ASP A 5 8.99 -13.65 19.54
CA ASP A 5 7.59 -13.84 19.89
C ASP A 5 6.93 -12.47 19.75
N PRO A 6 5.82 -12.32 19.00
CA PRO A 6 5.13 -11.05 18.96
C PRO A 6 4.76 -10.76 20.41
N VAL A 7 5.26 -9.63 20.92
CA VAL A 7 4.82 -9.08 22.20
C VAL A 7 3.33 -8.85 22.01
N GLY A 8 2.52 -9.81 22.48
CA GLY A 8 1.08 -9.68 22.51
C GLY A 8 0.80 -8.47 23.39
N ALA A 9 0.34 -7.40 22.75
CA ALA A 9 -0.15 -6.27 23.51
C ALA A 9 -1.42 -6.74 24.23
N ASP A 10 -1.70 -6.19 25.41
CA ASP A 10 -3.00 -6.42 26.02
C ASP A 10 -4.11 -6.01 25.04
N PRO A 11 -5.25 -6.75 24.97
CA PRO A 11 -6.36 -6.37 24.11
C PRO A 11 -6.72 -4.90 24.28
N PHE A 12 -6.95 -4.20 23.17
CA PHE A 12 -7.16 -2.76 23.19
C PHE A 12 -8.38 -2.31 22.38
N VAL A 13 -8.94 -1.16 22.80
CA VAL A 13 -9.96 -0.42 22.07
C VAL A 13 -9.30 0.82 21.47
N GLY A 14 -9.27 0.94 20.15
CA GLY A 14 -8.53 2.05 19.54
C GLY A 14 -8.50 2.06 18.02
N VAL A 15 -7.49 2.74 17.48
CA VAL A 15 -7.28 2.87 16.04
C VAL A 15 -5.84 2.47 15.71
N VAL A 16 -5.68 1.56 14.77
CA VAL A 16 -4.41 1.23 14.14
C VAL A 16 -4.32 1.98 12.83
N VAL A 17 -3.25 2.75 12.63
CA VAL A 17 -3.00 3.49 11.39
C VAL A 17 -1.71 2.97 10.77
N ALA A 18 -1.82 2.50 9.53
CA ALA A 18 -0.70 2.06 8.71
C ALA A 18 -0.59 2.96 7.48
N ASN A 19 0.33 3.92 7.51
CA ASN A 19 0.56 4.87 6.42
C ASN A 19 1.90 4.57 5.76
N GLU A 20 1.88 4.19 4.47
CA GLU A 20 3.09 3.81 3.70
C GLU A 20 3.92 2.75 4.45
N TYR A 21 3.22 1.77 5.03
CA TYR A 21 3.85 0.65 5.72
C TYR A 21 3.92 -0.58 4.82
N LEU A 22 2.91 -0.79 3.97
CA LEU A 22 2.78 -2.02 3.20
C LEU A 22 3.63 -1.97 1.93
N ASP A 23 3.81 -0.81 1.30
CA ASP A 23 4.68 -0.65 0.13
C ASP A 23 6.17 -0.91 0.42
N ALA A 24 6.58 -0.73 1.68
CA ALA A 24 7.93 -1.02 2.16
C ALA A 24 8.15 -2.49 2.55
N LEU A 25 7.10 -3.33 2.53
CA LEU A 25 7.23 -4.75 2.86
C LEU A 25 7.98 -5.52 1.77
N PRO A 26 8.77 -6.56 2.14
CA PRO A 26 9.51 -7.34 1.15
C PRO A 26 8.60 -7.98 0.10
N VAL A 27 8.99 -7.86 -1.17
CA VAL A 27 8.31 -8.47 -2.32
C VAL A 27 9.18 -9.53 -2.98
N HIS A 28 8.52 -10.55 -3.51
CA HIS A 28 9.09 -11.46 -4.50
C HIS A 28 8.80 -10.91 -5.89
N ARG A 29 9.84 -10.82 -6.72
CA ARG A 29 9.72 -10.36 -8.09
C ARG A 29 9.66 -11.54 -9.03
N LEU A 30 8.53 -11.72 -9.69
CA LEU A 30 8.22 -12.87 -10.54
C LEU A 30 8.20 -12.46 -12.01
N GLN A 31 8.51 -13.40 -12.90
CA GLN A 31 8.46 -13.20 -14.35
C GLN A 31 7.89 -14.42 -15.06
N ARG A 32 7.00 -14.21 -16.03
CA ARG A 32 6.58 -15.25 -16.96
C ARG A 32 7.68 -15.53 -17.99
N VAL A 33 8.08 -16.80 -18.12
CA VAL A 33 9.05 -17.29 -19.10
C VAL A 33 8.49 -18.55 -19.77
N GLY A 34 8.00 -18.40 -20.99
CA GLY A 34 7.22 -19.43 -21.67
C GLY A 34 5.98 -19.83 -20.87
N GLU A 35 5.90 -21.11 -20.51
CA GLU A 35 4.76 -21.66 -19.76
C GLU A 35 4.92 -21.61 -18.23
N VAL A 36 6.07 -21.16 -17.73
CA VAL A 36 6.39 -21.17 -16.29
C VAL A 36 6.54 -19.76 -15.73
N ILE A 37 6.34 -19.62 -14.44
CA ILE A 37 6.70 -18.42 -13.68
C ILE A 37 8.01 -18.69 -12.96
N MET A 38 8.96 -17.79 -13.13
CA MET A 38 10.29 -17.82 -12.53
C MET A 38 10.42 -16.63 -11.58
N GLU A 39 11.29 -16.75 -10.59
CA GLU A 39 11.58 -15.68 -9.63
C GLU A 39 12.92 -15.01 -9.95
N HIS A 40 12.98 -13.70 -9.72
CA HIS A 40 14.20 -12.89 -9.76
C HIS A 40 14.95 -13.05 -8.45
N TRP A 41 16.04 -13.80 -8.47
CA TRP A 41 16.94 -13.97 -7.33
C TRP A 41 18.07 -12.95 -7.38
N VAL A 42 18.51 -12.50 -6.20
CA VAL A 42 19.74 -11.70 -6.07
C VAL A 42 20.95 -12.62 -6.27
N ALA A 43 21.84 -12.24 -7.17
CA ALA A 43 23.09 -12.95 -7.45
C ALA A 43 24.28 -12.01 -7.21
N TRP A 44 25.42 -12.59 -6.87
CA TRP A 44 26.70 -11.89 -6.81
C TRP A 44 27.55 -12.29 -8.01
N GLN A 45 27.90 -11.33 -8.87
CA GLN A 45 28.66 -11.55 -10.09
C GLN A 45 29.64 -10.38 -10.29
N ASP A 46 30.89 -10.69 -10.63
CA ASP A 46 31.93 -9.70 -10.96
C ASP A 46 32.11 -8.58 -9.92
N GLY A 47 31.94 -8.92 -8.63
CA GLY A 47 32.10 -7.97 -7.53
C GLY A 47 30.92 -7.02 -7.32
N TRP A 48 29.77 -7.31 -7.93
CA TRP A 48 28.55 -6.51 -7.79
C TRP A 48 27.29 -7.39 -7.63
N PHE A 49 26.20 -6.78 -7.14
CA PHE A 49 24.89 -7.42 -7.09
C PHE A 49 24.20 -7.36 -8.45
N GLY A 50 23.55 -8.45 -8.85
CA GLY A 50 22.70 -8.51 -10.03
C GLY A 50 21.51 -9.43 -9.80
N THR A 51 20.74 -9.63 -10.86
CA THR A 51 19.56 -10.50 -10.83
C THR A 51 19.76 -11.74 -11.69
N ARG A 52 19.25 -12.88 -11.23
CA ARG A 52 19.18 -14.12 -12.00
C ARG A 52 17.81 -14.75 -11.86
N LEU A 53 17.23 -15.19 -12.97
CA LEU A 53 16.00 -15.98 -12.94
C LEU A 53 16.28 -17.40 -12.42
N ALA A 54 15.46 -17.87 -11.50
CA ALA A 54 15.47 -19.24 -11.01
C ALA A 54 14.05 -19.70 -10.69
N PRO A 55 13.83 -21.00 -10.39
CA PRO A 55 12.54 -21.46 -9.87
C PRO A 55 12.08 -20.65 -8.66
N LEU A 56 10.77 -20.66 -8.42
CA LEU A 56 10.16 -20.02 -7.26
C LEU A 56 10.81 -20.54 -5.96
N SER A 57 11.13 -19.63 -5.06
CA SER A 57 11.57 -19.93 -3.69
C SER A 57 10.49 -20.67 -2.90
N ASP A 58 9.24 -20.28 -3.11
CA ASP A 58 8.04 -20.94 -2.60
C ASP A 58 6.91 -20.84 -3.64
N PRO A 59 6.34 -21.96 -4.11
CA PRO A 59 5.18 -21.95 -5.01
C PRO A 59 3.99 -21.13 -4.50
N ALA A 60 3.82 -20.98 -3.19
CA ALA A 60 2.73 -20.22 -2.58
C ALA A 60 2.80 -18.72 -2.90
N VAL A 61 3.95 -18.19 -3.30
CA VAL A 61 4.13 -16.78 -3.70
C VAL A 61 3.24 -16.44 -4.91
N CYS A 62 2.94 -17.39 -5.78
CA CYS A 62 2.05 -17.17 -6.93
C CYS A 62 0.55 -17.19 -6.57
N ARG A 63 0.19 -17.53 -5.33
CA ARG A 63 -1.22 -17.70 -4.93
C ARG A 63 -2.10 -16.47 -5.22
N PRO A 64 -1.66 -15.21 -5.02
CA PRO A 64 -2.47 -14.04 -5.38
C PRO A 64 -2.87 -13.98 -6.86
N LEU A 65 -2.03 -14.48 -7.78
CA LEU A 65 -2.37 -14.57 -9.20
C LEU A 65 -3.45 -15.62 -9.44
N SER A 66 -3.30 -16.80 -8.84
CA SER A 66 -4.27 -17.90 -8.95
C SER A 66 -5.62 -17.56 -8.32
N ASP A 67 -5.63 -16.95 -7.13
CA ASP A 67 -6.84 -16.52 -6.43
C ASP A 67 -7.61 -15.47 -7.25
N ALA A 68 -6.90 -14.62 -8.01
CA ALA A 68 -7.49 -13.63 -8.90
C ALA A 68 -7.85 -14.18 -10.30
N GLY A 69 -7.51 -15.44 -10.61
CA GLY A 69 -7.70 -16.03 -11.94
C GLY A 69 -6.87 -15.33 -13.03
N LEU A 70 -5.72 -14.75 -12.67
CA LEU A 70 -4.87 -13.98 -13.58
C LEU A 70 -3.71 -14.81 -14.11
N THR A 71 -3.40 -14.61 -15.39
CA THR A 71 -2.22 -15.18 -16.04
C THR A 71 -1.36 -14.03 -16.57
N LEU A 72 -0.07 -14.07 -16.24
CA LEU A 72 0.89 -13.08 -16.72
C LEU A 72 1.18 -13.28 -18.21
N ALA A 73 1.35 -12.19 -18.95
CA ALA A 73 1.81 -12.21 -20.33
C ALA A 73 3.29 -12.64 -20.41
N GLU A 74 3.73 -13.15 -21.56
CA GLU A 74 5.14 -13.53 -21.76
C GLU A 74 6.09 -12.38 -21.45
N GLY A 75 7.11 -12.64 -20.63
CA GLY A 75 8.08 -11.64 -20.18
C GLY A 75 7.54 -10.63 -19.17
N GLN A 76 6.26 -10.68 -18.79
CA GLN A 76 5.69 -9.79 -17.77
C GLN A 76 6.34 -10.05 -16.41
N ILE A 77 6.75 -8.97 -15.76
CA ILE A 77 7.28 -8.94 -14.40
C ILE A 77 6.19 -8.44 -13.45
N THR A 78 6.11 -9.03 -12.27
CA THR A 78 5.24 -8.57 -11.18
C THR A 78 5.92 -8.69 -9.82
N ASP A 79 5.45 -7.92 -8.84
CA ASP A 79 5.98 -7.88 -7.48
C ASP A 79 4.87 -8.28 -6.51
N ILE A 80 5.11 -9.31 -5.70
CA ILE A 80 4.11 -9.90 -4.80
C ILE A 80 4.69 -10.02 -3.40
N SER A 81 3.99 -9.50 -2.39
CA SER A 81 4.34 -9.74 -0.99
C SER A 81 3.34 -10.67 -0.31
N PRO A 82 3.77 -11.83 0.21
CA PRO A 82 2.98 -12.62 1.16
C PRO A 82 2.60 -11.83 2.42
N ALA A 83 3.40 -10.81 2.80
CA ALA A 83 3.14 -10.02 4.00
C ALA A 83 1.90 -9.12 3.86
N TRP A 84 1.51 -8.70 2.65
CA TRP A 84 0.24 -7.98 2.43
C TRP A 84 -0.98 -8.81 2.86
N ALA A 85 -0.94 -10.13 2.62
CA ALA A 85 -2.01 -11.05 3.00
C ALA A 85 -1.97 -11.47 4.49
N ALA A 86 -0.87 -11.21 5.20
CA ALA A 86 -0.75 -11.47 6.64
C ALA A 86 -1.10 -10.22 7.48
N PHE A 87 -0.81 -9.03 6.94
CA PHE A 87 -0.84 -7.78 7.68
C PHE A 87 -2.17 -7.48 8.39
N PRO A 88 -3.37 -7.62 7.77
CA PRO A 88 -4.61 -7.30 8.46
C PRO A 88 -4.87 -8.13 9.71
N ASP A 89 -4.51 -9.44 9.70
CA ASP A 89 -4.59 -10.28 10.89
C ASP A 89 -3.58 -9.83 11.94
N ASP A 90 -2.31 -9.70 11.55
CA ASP A 90 -1.23 -9.31 12.47
C ASP A 90 -1.49 -7.95 13.13
N ALA A 91 -1.96 -6.96 12.37
CA ALA A 91 -2.20 -5.60 12.84
C ALA A 91 -3.47 -5.46 13.69
N SER A 92 -4.42 -6.39 13.58
CA SER A 92 -5.71 -6.33 14.28
C SER A 92 -5.91 -7.46 15.30
N ARG A 93 -4.90 -8.30 15.54
CA ARG A 93 -4.95 -9.46 16.42
C ARG A 93 -5.40 -9.10 17.84
N ASP A 94 -4.82 -8.05 18.40
CA ASP A 94 -5.11 -7.59 19.77
C ASP A 94 -6.13 -6.43 19.79
N LEU A 95 -6.67 -6.03 18.63
CA LEU A 95 -7.76 -5.07 18.57
C LEU A 95 -9.02 -5.78 19.07
N GLU A 96 -9.62 -5.31 20.16
CA GLU A 96 -10.91 -5.82 20.64
C GLU A 96 -12.05 -5.07 19.95
N ARG A 97 -11.89 -3.74 19.84
CA ARG A 97 -12.87 -2.85 19.22
C ARG A 97 -12.20 -1.64 18.60
N GLY A 98 -12.59 -1.29 17.38
CA GLY A 98 -12.18 -0.04 16.74
C GLY A 98 -11.82 -0.21 15.27
N LEU A 99 -10.84 0.54 14.80
CA LEU A 99 -10.55 0.75 13.37
C LEU A 99 -9.11 0.37 13.00
N LEU A 100 -8.96 -0.37 11.92
CA LEU A 100 -7.71 -0.47 11.15
C LEU A 100 -7.83 0.44 9.91
N LEU A 101 -6.96 1.44 9.82
CA LEU A 101 -6.88 2.37 8.69
C LEU A 101 -5.56 2.15 7.95
N ILE A 102 -5.64 1.76 6.69
CA ILE A 102 -4.49 1.54 5.81
C ILE A 102 -4.47 2.62 4.73
N ILE A 103 -3.34 3.29 4.55
CA ILE A 103 -3.13 4.37 3.58
C ILE A 103 -1.86 4.03 2.79
N ASP A 104 -2.00 3.65 1.52
CA ASP A 104 -0.88 3.12 0.74
C ASP A 104 -1.09 3.25 -0.78
N TYR A 105 -0.03 3.05 -1.57
CA TYR A 105 -0.08 3.00 -3.04
C TYR A 105 -0.60 1.63 -3.52
N ALA A 106 -1.90 1.40 -3.36
CA ALA A 106 -2.51 0.11 -3.66
C ALA A 106 -3.33 0.11 -4.97
N HIS A 107 -3.42 -1.06 -5.62
CA HIS A 107 -4.29 -1.27 -6.78
C HIS A 107 -4.99 -2.64 -6.67
N PRO A 108 -6.20 -2.80 -7.25
CA PRO A 108 -6.82 -4.12 -7.38
C PRO A 108 -5.89 -5.09 -8.13
N ALA A 109 -5.92 -6.38 -7.78
CA ALA A 109 -5.05 -7.39 -8.39
C ALA A 109 -5.14 -7.40 -9.93
N SER A 110 -6.33 -7.20 -10.50
CA SER A 110 -6.55 -7.13 -11.95
C SER A 110 -5.83 -5.97 -12.65
N GLU A 111 -5.60 -4.87 -11.94
CA GLU A 111 -4.83 -3.73 -12.44
C GLU A 111 -3.33 -3.90 -12.13
N LEU A 112 -3.00 -4.34 -10.91
CA LEU A 112 -1.62 -4.50 -10.45
C LEU A 112 -0.87 -5.57 -11.25
N TYR A 113 -1.53 -6.68 -11.56
CA TYR A 113 -0.96 -7.81 -12.30
C TYR A 113 -1.41 -7.85 -13.76
N GLY A 114 -2.16 -6.84 -14.20
CA GLY A 114 -2.71 -6.76 -15.55
C GLY A 114 -1.65 -6.49 -16.62
N PRO A 115 -1.97 -6.77 -17.91
CA PRO A 115 -1.02 -6.66 -19.02
C PRO A 115 -0.56 -5.22 -19.33
N ARG A 116 -1.17 -4.21 -18.72
CA ARG A 116 -0.72 -2.81 -18.82
C ARG A 116 0.53 -2.54 -17.98
N ARG A 117 0.87 -3.43 -17.03
CA ARG A 117 2.04 -3.32 -16.15
C ARG A 117 3.01 -4.46 -16.41
N MET A 118 3.86 -4.28 -17.42
CA MET A 118 4.82 -5.29 -17.87
C MET A 118 6.09 -5.39 -17.01
N ALA A 119 6.43 -4.33 -16.27
CA ALA A 119 7.71 -4.22 -15.53
C ALA A 119 7.56 -4.34 -14.00
N GLY A 120 6.37 -4.75 -13.52
CA GLY A 120 6.05 -4.73 -12.10
C GLY A 120 5.84 -3.31 -11.53
N SER A 121 5.94 -3.20 -10.22
CA SER A 121 5.75 -1.99 -9.43
C SER A 121 6.94 -1.63 -8.53
N LEU A 122 8.00 -2.46 -8.47
CA LEU A 122 9.19 -2.13 -7.69
C LEU A 122 9.85 -0.85 -8.20
N LEU A 123 9.96 0.14 -7.33
CA LEU A 123 10.65 1.40 -7.54
C LEU A 123 11.70 1.62 -6.47
N THR A 124 12.63 2.52 -6.79
CA THR A 124 13.69 2.95 -5.88
C THR A 124 13.67 4.45 -5.74
N TYR A 125 13.87 4.96 -4.53
CA TYR A 125 13.89 6.39 -4.26
C TYR A 125 15.19 6.81 -3.58
N ARG A 126 15.83 7.84 -4.12
CA ARG A 126 17.03 8.45 -3.51
C ARG A 126 17.12 9.94 -3.86
N GLY A 127 17.13 10.79 -2.84
CA GLY A 127 17.31 12.24 -3.02
C GLY A 127 16.27 12.88 -3.95
N HIS A 128 14.99 12.49 -3.81
CA HIS A 128 13.88 12.90 -4.67
C HIS A 128 13.95 12.40 -6.13
N GLN A 129 14.79 11.41 -6.42
CA GLN A 129 14.85 10.76 -7.73
C GLN A 129 14.28 9.36 -7.66
N VAL A 130 13.45 9.03 -8.65
CA VAL A 130 12.89 7.69 -8.86
C VAL A 130 13.79 6.91 -9.82
N GLY A 131 14.06 5.65 -9.49
CA GLY A 131 14.78 4.71 -10.34
C GLY A 131 14.19 3.30 -10.27
N GLY A 132 14.74 2.36 -11.04
CA GLY A 132 14.30 0.96 -11.07
C GLY A 132 15.37 -0.08 -10.72
N ASP A 133 16.59 0.36 -10.36
CA ASP A 133 17.70 -0.54 -10.03
C ASP A 133 17.87 -0.68 -8.51
N PRO A 134 17.47 -1.83 -7.91
CA PRO A 134 17.55 -2.05 -6.46
C PRO A 134 18.99 -2.12 -5.93
N PHE A 135 20.00 -2.31 -6.79
CA PHE A 135 21.39 -2.50 -6.38
C PHE A 135 22.23 -1.23 -6.43
N ARG A 136 21.73 -0.16 -7.04
CA ARG A 136 22.48 1.09 -7.27
C ARG A 136 23.04 1.72 -6.00
N ALA A 137 22.30 1.67 -4.88
CA ALA A 137 22.74 2.24 -3.62
C ALA A 137 22.19 1.44 -2.43
N VAL A 138 22.54 0.16 -2.35
CA VAL A 138 22.14 -0.75 -1.25
C VAL A 138 22.34 -0.10 0.13
N GLY A 139 21.28 -0.13 0.95
CA GLY A 139 21.25 0.48 2.29
C GLY A 139 21.19 2.02 2.32
N ARG A 140 21.16 2.68 1.16
CA ARG A 140 21.12 4.16 1.01
C ARG A 140 20.09 4.64 -0.02
N GLN A 141 19.18 3.76 -0.42
CA GLN A 141 18.01 4.08 -1.21
C GLN A 141 16.83 3.30 -0.63
N ASP A 142 15.65 3.87 -0.81
CA ASP A 142 14.41 3.22 -0.45
C ASP A 142 13.96 2.29 -1.58
N LEU A 143 13.25 1.22 -1.23
CA LEU A 143 12.66 0.24 -2.15
C LEU A 143 11.18 0.13 -1.81
N THR A 144 10.32 0.43 -2.78
CA THR A 144 8.88 0.35 -2.59
C THR A 144 8.24 -0.46 -3.71
N ALA A 145 7.08 -1.06 -3.43
CA ALA A 145 6.26 -1.73 -4.43
C ALA A 145 4.79 -1.43 -4.17
N HIS A 146 4.01 -1.26 -5.25
CA HIS A 146 2.58 -0.99 -5.13
C HIS A 146 1.87 -2.21 -4.51
N VAL A 147 0.96 -1.95 -3.58
CA VAL A 147 0.29 -2.96 -2.76
C VAL A 147 -0.87 -3.63 -3.50
N ASP A 148 -1.00 -4.95 -3.35
CA ASP A 148 -2.19 -5.69 -3.80
C ASP A 148 -3.37 -5.42 -2.87
N LEU A 149 -4.23 -4.49 -3.29
CA LEU A 149 -5.44 -4.13 -2.55
C LEU A 149 -6.34 -5.35 -2.31
N SER A 150 -6.48 -6.20 -3.32
CA SER A 150 -7.39 -7.34 -3.24
C SER A 150 -6.89 -8.41 -2.27
N ALA A 151 -5.57 -8.57 -2.13
CA ALA A 151 -4.99 -9.42 -1.09
C ALA A 151 -5.27 -8.89 0.32
N VAL A 152 -5.12 -7.58 0.53
CA VAL A 152 -5.40 -6.92 1.81
C VAL A 152 -6.88 -7.04 2.20
N GLU A 153 -7.79 -6.77 1.25
CA GLU A 153 -9.24 -6.87 1.48
C GLU A 153 -9.66 -8.30 1.86
N ARG A 154 -9.18 -9.32 1.12
CA ARG A 154 -9.45 -10.74 1.44
C ARG A 154 -8.89 -11.15 2.79
N ALA A 155 -7.69 -10.67 3.14
CA ALA A 155 -7.05 -10.99 4.41
C ALA A 155 -7.80 -10.33 5.60
N ALA A 156 -8.27 -9.10 5.43
CA ALA A 156 -9.09 -8.43 6.43
C ALA A 156 -10.42 -9.16 6.68
N GLU A 157 -11.11 -9.58 5.61
CA GLU A 157 -12.33 -10.38 5.70
C GLU A 157 -12.06 -11.72 6.42
N ALA A 158 -10.98 -12.41 6.07
CA ALA A 158 -10.59 -13.67 6.72
C ALA A 158 -10.24 -13.51 8.21
N ALA A 159 -9.76 -12.33 8.63
CA ALA A 159 -9.50 -11.97 10.02
C ALA A 159 -10.77 -11.54 10.80
N GLY A 160 -11.94 -11.61 10.16
CA GLY A 160 -13.22 -11.23 10.74
C GLY A 160 -13.38 -9.72 10.95
N LEU A 161 -12.71 -8.90 10.14
CA LEU A 161 -12.89 -7.46 10.13
C LEU A 161 -14.01 -7.04 9.18
N ASP A 162 -14.80 -6.06 9.59
CA ASP A 162 -15.88 -5.49 8.78
C ASP A 162 -15.30 -4.43 7.83
N ALA A 163 -15.55 -4.55 6.53
CA ALA A 163 -15.15 -3.53 5.56
C ALA A 163 -16.01 -2.27 5.72
N LEU A 164 -15.41 -1.18 6.21
CA LEU A 164 -16.10 0.09 6.44
C LEU A 164 -16.05 1.03 5.23
N GLY A 165 -15.00 0.90 4.40
CA GLY A 165 -14.88 1.66 3.18
C GLY A 165 -13.52 1.53 2.50
N SER A 166 -13.53 1.80 1.19
CA SER A 166 -12.34 1.93 0.35
C SER A 166 -12.51 3.18 -0.51
N THR A 167 -11.52 4.07 -0.48
CA THR A 167 -11.57 5.36 -1.17
C THR A 167 -10.17 5.84 -1.57
N SER A 168 -10.06 6.92 -2.33
CA SER A 168 -8.78 7.61 -2.53
C SER A 168 -8.48 8.56 -1.37
N GLN A 169 -7.20 8.87 -1.13
CA GLN A 169 -6.81 9.87 -0.14
C GLN A 169 -7.45 11.23 -0.44
N ALA A 170 -7.51 11.63 -1.72
CA ALA A 170 -8.16 12.88 -2.10
C ALA A 170 -9.63 12.91 -1.65
N GLU A 171 -10.39 11.86 -1.95
CA GLU A 171 -11.79 11.73 -1.55
C GLU A 171 -11.96 11.69 -0.03
N LEU A 172 -11.10 10.94 0.67
CA LEU A 172 -11.14 10.86 2.13
C LEU A 172 -10.97 12.24 2.77
N LEU A 173 -9.93 12.97 2.37
CA LEU A 173 -9.59 14.27 2.93
C LEU A 173 -10.66 15.32 2.63
N VAL A 174 -11.24 15.30 1.42
CA VAL A 174 -12.38 16.16 1.09
C VAL A 174 -13.60 15.81 1.96
N GLY A 175 -13.93 14.52 2.10
CA GLY A 175 -15.03 14.07 2.97
C GLY A 175 -14.86 14.49 4.43
N LEU A 176 -13.61 14.50 4.92
CA LEU A 176 -13.25 14.95 6.27
C LEU A 176 -13.26 16.49 6.44
N GLY A 177 -13.43 17.27 5.37
CA GLY A 177 -13.51 18.73 5.44
C GLY A 177 -12.18 19.45 5.26
N LEU A 178 -11.22 18.90 4.50
CA LEU A 178 -9.93 19.55 4.26
C LEU A 178 -10.07 20.97 3.68
N GLY A 179 -11.12 21.22 2.87
CA GLY A 179 -11.41 22.55 2.34
C GLY A 179 -11.81 23.56 3.42
N ASP A 180 -12.62 23.12 4.40
CA ASP A 180 -13.03 23.94 5.54
C ASP A 180 -11.82 24.30 6.39
N LEU A 181 -10.95 23.31 6.66
CA LEU A 181 -9.70 23.53 7.39
C LEU A 181 -8.80 24.57 6.70
N LEU A 182 -8.66 24.52 5.37
CA LEU A 182 -7.89 25.51 4.63
C LEU A 182 -8.51 26.91 4.72
N ASN A 183 -9.84 27.02 4.64
CA ASN A 183 -10.54 28.30 4.77
C ASN A 183 -10.40 28.90 6.18
N GLU A 184 -10.46 28.06 7.22
CA GLU A 184 -10.25 28.47 8.61
C GLU A 184 -8.84 29.00 8.82
N LEU A 185 -7.81 28.33 8.28
CA LEU A 185 -6.43 28.81 8.31
C LEU A 185 -6.26 30.18 7.64
N GLY A 186 -6.92 30.41 6.51
CA GLY A 186 -6.86 31.69 5.79
C GLY A 186 -7.65 32.82 6.46
N SER A 187 -8.68 32.49 7.24
CA SER A 187 -9.57 33.47 7.90
C SER A 187 -9.20 33.75 9.35
N ALA A 188 -8.41 32.88 9.99
CA ALA A 188 -7.87 33.12 11.32
C ALA A 188 -6.96 34.36 11.30
N GLY A 189 -7.38 35.42 11.99
CA GLY A 189 -6.56 36.61 12.15
C GLY A 189 -5.22 36.24 12.80
N GLY A 190 -4.12 36.57 12.12
CA GLY A 190 -2.75 36.28 12.60
C GLY A 190 -2.05 35.11 11.91
N THR A 191 -2.66 34.43 10.94
CA THR A 191 -1.94 33.45 10.11
C THR A 191 -0.88 34.14 9.25
N ASP A 192 0.36 33.66 9.33
CA ASP A 192 1.45 34.07 8.45
C ASP A 192 1.06 33.78 6.98
N PRO A 193 1.06 34.80 6.09
CA PRO A 193 0.78 34.60 4.66
C PRO A 193 1.62 33.50 4.01
N THR A 194 2.86 33.31 4.48
CA THR A 194 3.76 32.25 4.00
C THR A 194 3.23 30.87 4.37
N ALA A 195 2.88 30.67 5.63
CA ALA A 195 2.32 29.42 6.14
C ALA A 195 1.00 29.05 5.42
N TYR A 196 0.17 30.04 5.10
CA TYR A 196 -1.05 29.80 4.33
C TYR A 196 -0.76 29.34 2.88
N ILE A 197 0.21 29.95 2.20
CA ILE A 197 0.64 29.53 0.86
C ILE A 197 1.19 28.10 0.88
N GLU A 198 2.02 27.77 1.87
CA GLU A 198 2.57 26.42 2.06
C GLU A 198 1.47 25.38 2.31
N ALA A 199 0.52 25.68 3.20
CA ALA A 199 -0.63 24.83 3.46
C ALA A 199 -1.45 24.59 2.20
N ARG A 200 -1.73 25.64 1.41
CA ARG A 200 -2.43 25.51 0.13
C ARG A 200 -1.68 24.63 -0.87
N ALA A 201 -0.35 24.76 -0.95
CA ALA A 201 0.48 23.92 -1.81
C ALA A 201 0.50 22.45 -1.33
N ALA A 202 0.50 22.21 -0.01
CA ALA A 202 0.37 20.86 0.56
C ALA A 202 -0.99 20.23 0.23
N VAL A 203 -2.09 20.97 0.43
CA VAL A 203 -3.45 20.53 0.08
C VAL A 203 -3.53 20.16 -1.41
N ALA A 204 -2.99 20.99 -2.30
CA ALA A 204 -2.97 20.68 -3.72
C ALA A 204 -2.26 19.36 -4.05
N ARG A 205 -1.15 19.05 -3.35
CA ARG A 205 -0.42 17.77 -3.50
C ARG A 205 -1.18 16.58 -2.92
N PHE A 206 -1.83 16.76 -1.76
CA PHE A 206 -2.65 15.73 -1.13
C PHE A 206 -3.91 15.37 -1.92
N LEU A 207 -4.38 16.27 -2.79
CA LEU A 207 -5.55 16.07 -3.62
C LEU A 207 -5.23 15.68 -5.07
N ASP A 208 -4.01 15.89 -5.57
CA ASP A 208 -3.65 15.52 -6.96
C ASP A 208 -3.61 13.99 -7.11
N PRO A 209 -4.50 13.38 -7.95
CA PRO A 209 -4.54 11.93 -8.15
C PRO A 209 -3.26 11.33 -8.74
N ARG A 210 -2.40 12.15 -9.35
CA ARG A 210 -1.11 11.71 -9.91
C ARG A 210 0.03 11.77 -8.90
N HIS A 211 -0.23 12.33 -7.73
CA HIS A 211 0.69 12.39 -6.60
C HIS A 211 0.04 11.68 -5.41
N MET A 212 -0.09 12.36 -4.27
CA MET A 212 -0.56 11.73 -3.04
C MET A 212 -2.08 11.52 -3.01
N GLY A 213 -2.85 12.25 -3.81
CA GLY A 213 -4.30 12.06 -3.89
C GLY A 213 -4.71 10.70 -4.41
N GLY A 214 -3.83 10.02 -5.15
CA GLY A 214 -4.06 8.70 -5.72
C GLY A 214 -3.90 7.54 -4.74
N PHE A 215 -3.41 7.78 -3.53
CA PHE A 215 -3.28 6.74 -2.50
C PHE A 215 -4.63 6.12 -2.21
N ARG A 216 -4.63 4.82 -1.90
CA ARG A 216 -5.82 4.12 -1.44
C ARG A 216 -5.90 4.21 0.07
N VAL A 217 -7.10 4.48 0.55
CA VAL A 217 -7.43 4.45 1.97
C VAL A 217 -8.47 3.37 2.22
N LEU A 218 -8.14 2.42 3.09
CA LEU A 218 -9.00 1.30 3.49
C LEU A 218 -9.30 1.41 4.96
N GLY A 219 -10.59 1.30 5.31
CA GLY A 219 -11.06 1.24 6.69
C GLY A 219 -11.69 -0.10 6.99
N PHE A 220 -11.20 -0.78 8.03
CA PHE A 220 -11.73 -2.03 8.52
C PHE A 220 -12.08 -1.92 10.00
N GLY A 221 -13.28 -2.36 10.39
CA GLY A 221 -13.79 -2.29 11.75
C GLY A 221 -13.72 -3.62 12.47
N ARG A 222 -13.60 -3.56 13.80
CA ARG A 222 -13.84 -4.71 14.69
C ARG A 222 -14.73 -4.27 15.83
N GLY A 223 -15.78 -5.02 16.12
CA GLY A 223 -16.65 -4.78 17.29
C GLY A 223 -17.26 -3.37 17.35
N MET A 224 -17.42 -2.69 16.20
CA MET A 224 -17.93 -1.34 16.12
C MET A 224 -19.16 -1.26 15.22
N ASP A 225 -20.19 -0.56 15.68
CA ASP A 225 -21.33 -0.18 14.85
C ASP A 225 -20.88 0.94 13.91
N ALA A 226 -20.92 0.67 12.60
CA ALA A 226 -20.46 1.61 11.57
C ALA A 226 -21.62 2.25 10.78
N GLU A 227 -22.82 2.28 11.35
CA GLU A 227 -23.96 3.01 10.80
C GLU A 227 -24.21 4.32 11.58
N PRO A 228 -24.24 5.50 10.92
CA PRO A 228 -23.95 5.74 9.50
C PRO A 228 -22.45 5.59 9.17
N PRO A 229 -22.08 5.40 7.88
CA PRO A 229 -20.69 5.23 7.48
C PRO A 229 -19.82 6.39 7.96
N LEU A 230 -18.59 6.08 8.36
CA LEU A 230 -17.63 7.09 8.81
C LEU A 230 -17.47 8.19 7.75
N ARG A 231 -17.51 9.45 8.19
CA ARG A 231 -17.54 10.66 7.34
C ARG A 231 -16.47 10.66 6.23
N GLY A 232 -15.27 10.15 6.48
CA GLY A 232 -14.21 10.08 5.47
C GLY A 232 -14.55 9.16 4.28
N PHE A 233 -15.38 8.15 4.47
CA PHE A 233 -15.76 7.20 3.42
C PHE A 233 -17.10 7.54 2.74
N SER A 234 -17.81 8.58 3.17
CA SER A 234 -19.11 8.96 2.60
C SER A 234 -19.02 9.84 1.35
N PHE A 235 -17.85 10.40 1.03
CA PHE A 235 -17.65 11.29 -0.11
C PHE A 235 -17.05 10.56 -1.31
N ARG A 236 -17.51 10.91 -2.52
CA ARG A 236 -16.96 10.45 -3.80
C ARG A 236 -16.75 11.65 -4.71
N LEU A 237 -15.57 11.75 -5.32
CA LEU A 237 -15.34 12.73 -6.39
C LEU A 237 -16.07 12.22 -7.63
N THR A 238 -17.03 12.98 -8.13
CA THR A 238 -17.70 12.67 -9.40
C THR A 238 -16.65 12.65 -10.51
N ARG A 239 -16.53 11.53 -11.22
CA ARG A 239 -15.67 11.40 -12.40
C ARG A 239 -16.31 12.05 -13.62
#